data_AF-A0A937IBI3-F1
#
_entry.id   AF-A0A937IBI3-F1
#
_cell.length_a   1.000
_cell.length_b   1.000
_cell.length_c   1.000
_cell.angle_alpha   90.00
_cell.angle_beta   90.00
_cell.angle_gamma   90.00
#
_symmetry.space_group_name_H-M   'P 1'
#
loop_
_entity.id
_entity.type
_entity.pdbx_description
1 polymer ?
#
loop_
_entity_poly.entity_id
_entity_poly.type
_entity_poly.pdbx_seq_one_letter_code
_entity_poly.pdbx_strand_id
1 'polypeptide(L)' 'MNKTEKLAFREAVIVVLMGAVINFPLQTFLLWLTIDNWQWSNPLTISLFTQSILTLVALVRVFSIRMRFQRGKF' A
#
# COMPACT_ATOMS: atom_id res chain seq x y z
N MET A 1 -4.09 29.67 9.03
CA MET A 1 -3.49 28.56 8.25
C MET A 1 -3.22 29.07 6.85
N ASN A 2 -1.94 29.18 6.50
CA ASN A 2 -1.51 29.77 5.24
C ASN A 2 -1.80 28.80 4.09
N LYS A 3 -2.04 29.31 2.87
CA LYS A 3 -2.51 28.50 1.72
C LYS A 3 -1.59 27.31 1.41
N THR A 4 -0.31 27.42 1.76
CA THR A 4 0.75 26.42 1.57
C THR A 4 0.60 25.20 2.48
N GLU A 5 0.26 25.39 3.76
CA GLU A 5 0.08 24.28 4.72
C GLU A 5 -1.11 23.41 4.35
N LYS A 6 -2.17 24.04 3.85
CA LYS A 6 -3.38 23.35 3.38
C LYS A 6 -3.10 22.50 2.14
N LEU A 7 -2.16 22.91 1.29
CA LEU A 7 -1.73 22.14 0.12
C LEU A 7 -0.88 20.93 0.51
N ALA A 8 0.13 21.13 1.36
CA ALA A 8 0.98 20.05 1.85
C ALA A 8 0.18 18.97 2.61
N PHE A 9 -0.78 19.39 3.43
CA PHE A 9 -1.68 18.47 4.09
C PHE A 9 -2.55 17.68 3.09
N ARG A 10 -3.05 18.34 2.05
CA ARG A 10 -3.86 17.68 1.02
C ARG A 10 -3.05 16.66 0.23
N GLU A 11 -1.80 16.97 -0.09
CA GLU A 11 -0.88 16.04 -0.75
C GLU A 11 -0.59 14.81 0.14
N ALA A 12 -0.29 15.04 1.43
CA ALA A 12 -0.07 13.95 2.38
C ALA A 12 -1.30 13.05 2.51
N VAL A 13 -2.50 13.64 2.62
CA VAL A 13 -3.76 12.90 2.70
C VAL A 13 -4.01 12.06 1.44
N ILE A 14 -3.74 12.60 0.25
CA ILE A 14 -3.92 11.87 -1.02
C ILE A 14 -2.96 10.68 -1.10
N VAL A 15 -1.69 10.85 -0.69
CA VAL A 15 -0.70 9.78 -0.68
C VAL A 15 -1.11 8.66 0.30
N VAL A 16 -1.58 9.03 1.49
CA VAL A 16 -2.05 8.07 2.50
C VAL A 16 -3.32 7.35 2.04
N LEU A 17 -4.30 8.07 1.49
CA LEU A 17 -5.54 7.48 0.96
C LEU A 17 -5.26 6.51 -0.19
N MET A 18 -4.41 6.88 -1.14
CA MET A 18 -4.01 5.97 -2.22
C MET A 18 -3.30 4.73 -1.67
N GLY A 19 -2.45 4.90 -0.65
CA GLY A 19 -1.80 3.79 0.05
C GLY A 19 -2.80 2.86 0.73
N ALA A 20 -3.84 3.41 1.36
CA ALA A 20 -4.90 2.65 2.02
C ALA A 20 -5.77 1.91 1.00
N VAL A 21 -6.18 2.57 -0.08
CA VAL A 21 -7.02 1.99 -1.15
C VAL A 21 -6.31 0.84 -1.87
N ILE A 22 -4.97 0.83 -1.93
CA ILE A 22 -4.20 -0.27 -2.52
C ILE A 22 -3.93 -1.37 -1.48
N ASN A 23 -3.43 -1.00 -0.29
CA ASN A 23 -3.04 -1.98 0.72
C ASN A 23 -4.23 -2.73 1.29
N PHE A 24 -5.36 -2.06 1.51
CA PHE A 24 -6.53 -2.67 2.13
C PHE A 24 -7.09 -3.84 1.31
N PRO A 25 -7.48 -3.69 0.03
CA PRO A 25 -7.96 -4.81 -0.77
C PRO A 25 -6.88 -5.87 -1.03
N LEU A 26 -5.62 -5.47 -1.21
CA LEU A 26 -4.52 -6.42 -1.41
C LEU A 26 -4.30 -7.29 -0.16
N GLN A 27 -4.31 -6.68 1.03
CA GLN A 27 -4.19 -7.40 2.30
C GLN A 27 -5.37 -8.34 2.53
N THR A 28 -6.60 -7.87 2.28
CA THR A 28 -7.81 -8.69 2.40
C THR A 28 -7.78 -9.87 1.43
N PHE A 29 -7.35 -9.65 0.18
CA PHE A 29 -7.23 -10.72 -0.82
C PHE A 29 -6.16 -11.75 -0.43
N LEU A 30 -5.00 -11.29 0.03
CA LEU A 30 -3.92 -12.14 0.52
C LEU A 30 -4.37 -12.99 1.71
N LEU A 31 -5.03 -12.38 2.70
CA LEU A 31 -5.57 -13.11 3.84
C LEU A 31 -6.60 -14.16 3.40
N TRP A 32 -7.52 -13.79 2.50
CA TRP A 32 -8.48 -14.74 1.93
C TRP A 32 -7.77 -15.91 1.24
N LEU A 33 -6.76 -15.66 0.40
CA LEU A 33 -6.01 -16.73 -0.26
C LEU A 33 -5.27 -17.63 0.73
N THR A 34 -4.63 -17.03 1.75
CA THR A 34 -3.80 -17.78 2.69
C THR A 34 -4.63 -18.62 3.67
N ILE A 35 -5.81 -18.12 4.06
CA ILE A 35 -6.71 -18.77 5.02
C ILE A 35 -7.65 -19.74 4.29
N ASP A 36 -8.29 -19.30 3.20
CA ASP A 36 -9.36 -20.05 2.54
C ASP A 36 -8.81 -21.08 1.54
N ASN A 37 -7.85 -20.70 0.68
CA ASN A 37 -7.27 -21.62 -0.31
C ASN A 37 -6.16 -22.49 0.27
N TRP A 38 -5.29 -21.93 1.11
CA TRP A 38 -4.12 -22.66 1.63
C TRP A 38 -4.35 -23.31 3.00
N GLN A 39 -5.46 -22.99 3.68
CA GLN A 39 -5.83 -23.50 5.01
C GLN A 39 -4.68 -23.43 6.04
N TRP A 40 -3.87 -22.37 5.99
CA TRP A 40 -2.80 -22.20 6.97
C TRP A 40 -3.40 -21.96 8.35
N SER A 41 -3.26 -22.93 9.27
CA SER A 41 -3.69 -22.75 10.68
C SER A 41 -2.69 -21.95 11.51
N ASN A 42 -1.45 -21.75 11.03
CA ASN A 42 -0.42 -21.04 11.77
C ASN A 42 -0.46 -19.53 11.47
N PRO A 43 -0.86 -18.68 12.44
CA PRO A 43 -0.98 -17.24 12.23
C PRO A 43 0.37 -16.56 11.96
N LEU A 44 1.48 -17.09 12.50
CA LEU A 44 2.82 -16.54 12.25
C LEU A 44 3.21 -16.64 10.77
N THR A 45 2.95 -17.78 10.14
CA THR A 45 3.28 -18.00 8.72
C THR A 45 2.42 -17.11 7.82
N ILE A 46 1.12 -17.00 8.12
CA ILE A 46 0.21 -16.09 7.40
C ILE A 46 0.70 -14.65 7.51
N SER A 47 1.08 -14.23 8.71
CA SER A 47 1.55 -12.86 8.96
C SER A 47 2.84 -12.58 8.18
N LEU A 48 3.84 -13.45 8.24
CA LEU A 48 5.10 -13.28 7.53
C LEU A 48 4.92 -13.28 6.00
N PHE A 49 4.06 -14.15 5.46
CA PHE A 49 3.81 -14.23 4.02
C PHE A 49 3.03 -13.02 3.50
N THR A 50 1.93 -12.67 4.15
CA THR A 50 1.15 -11.48 3.76
C THR A 50 1.97 -10.21 3.91
N GLN A 51 2.75 -10.05 5.00
CA GLN A 51 3.60 -8.89 5.22
C GLN A 51 4.72 -8.79 4.18
N SER A 52 5.36 -9.90 3.80
CA SER A 52 6.42 -9.90 2.80
C SER A 52 5.89 -9.50 1.41
N ILE A 53 4.74 -10.03 0.98
CA ILE A 53 4.11 -9.62 -0.28
C ILE A 53 3.68 -8.15 -0.24
N LEU A 54 3.05 -7.71 0.84
CA LEU A 54 2.59 -6.32 0.98
C LEU A 54 3.78 -5.35 0.99
N THR A 55 4.93 -5.75 1.53
CA THR A 55 6.19 -4.99 1.47
C THR A 55 6.72 -4.91 0.03
N LEU A 56 6.70 -6.01 -0.74
CA LEU A 56 7.07 -6.00 -2.16
C LEU A 56 6.15 -5.10 -2.98
N VAL A 57 4.84 -5.19 -2.77
CA VAL A 57 3.85 -4.34 -3.44
C VAL A 57 4.03 -2.87 -3.03
N ALA A 58 4.33 -2.59 -1.77
CA ALA A 58 4.66 -1.25 -1.31
C ALA A 58 5.92 -0.70 -2.01
N LEU A 59 6.93 -1.54 -2.25
CA LEU A 59 8.11 -1.16 -3.03
C LEU A 59 7.73 -0.81 -4.47
N VAL A 60 6.93 -1.65 -5.13
CA VAL A 60 6.42 -1.42 -6.49
C VAL A 60 5.57 -0.15 -6.57
N ARG A 61 4.68 0.10 -5.59
CA ARG A 61 3.85 1.32 -5.57
C ARG A 61 4.73 2.56 -5.35
N VAL A 62 5.71 2.52 -4.44
CA VAL A 62 6.59 3.66 -4.15
C VAL A 62 7.45 3.96 -5.37
N PHE A 63 7.94 2.92 -6.05
CA PHE A 63 8.63 3.05 -7.32
C PHE A 63 7.72 3.63 -8.42
N SER A 64 6.49 3.12 -8.56
CA SER A 64 5.51 3.61 -9.54
C SER A 64 5.07 5.05 -9.27
N ILE A 65 4.84 5.42 -8.01
CA ILE A 65 4.51 6.79 -7.60
C ILE A 65 5.71 7.72 -7.84
N ARG A 66 6.94 7.31 -7.48
CA ARG A 66 8.15 8.08 -7.80
C ARG A 66 8.33 8.27 -9.31
N MET A 67 8.07 7.23 -10.11
CA MET A 67 8.17 7.29 -11.56
C MET A 67 7.07 8.15 -12.20
N ARG A 68 5.82 8.11 -11.68
CA ARG A 68 4.73 9.01 -12.09
C ARG A 68 4.96 10.45 -11.69
N PHE A 69 5.48 10.72 -10.48
CA PHE A 69 5.79 12.07 -10.03
C PHE A 69 7.04 12.65 -10.72
N GLN A 70 8.01 11.84 -11.14
CA GLN A 70 9.12 12.31 -11.98
C GLN A 70 8.69 12.66 -13.40
N ARG A 71 7.71 11.95 -14.00
CA ARG A 71 7.18 12.29 -15.33
C ARG A 71 6.26 13.52 -15.38
N GLY A 72 5.84 14.06 -14.23
CA GLY A 72 5.06 15.31 -14.16
C GLY A 72 5.91 16.59 -14.13
N LYS A 73 7.25 16.48 -14.25
CA LYS A 73 8.20 17.60 -14.27
C LYS A 73 9.04 17.67 -15.56
N PHE A 74 8.47 17.26 -16.69
CA PHE A 74 9.00 17.59 -18.01
C PHE A 74 7.94 18.33 -18.81
#